data_AF-A0A932UE49-F1
#
_entry.id   AF-A0A932UE49-F1
#
_cell.length_a   1.000
_cell.length_b   1.000
_cell.length_c   1.000
_cell.angle_alpha   90.00
_cell.angle_beta   90.00
_cell.angle_gamma   90.00
#
_symmetry.space_group_name_H-M   'P 1'
#
loop_
_entity.id
_entity.type
_entity.pdbx_description
1 polymer ?
#
loop_
_entity_poly.entity_id
_entity_poly.type
_entity_poly.pdbx_seq_one_letter_code
_entity_poly.pdbx_strand_id
1 'polypeptide(L)'
;MFVRDISATPALDDCELANRDLLDAVRALAFVADRDARRLVDYKNLGAEELGSVYESLLELHPEVHLESAEFELRTASGNERKTTGSYYTPGSLIQCLLDTALDPVLDEALKQPDPQTAILDLKVCDPACGSGAFLIAAAHRLAKRLAAIRTGDAEPSPEATRAALRDVIGRCIYGVDKNPDAVELCKVSLWIEALEPGKPLSFLDHHIRCGDSLVGVLDLKVLEEGIPDEAYNPVTGDDKAAARAYLSRNRTAKGRHIGSERMRQPSIDALVSLLPSSQDFLVKLAPDYAGLDTMPQRNVLDVQKKKARYQHLRSRGDTLYEQFACHLWTAAFFTPMLPLDRGHLDLVPTSDTVWEFRSHRSALGTVTGAAVERASRLGFFHWPLEFPEVFVRGGFDVVLGNPPWERIKLQEEEFFAKRDPEIARAPNKAARQRHIAILAKRDPVLAAEYAAAKYEAEAQSKFVRGSGRFPLCGRGDVNTYAVFAETMRNLVNVTGRSGIIVPTGIATDDTTKFFFRDLSSTLAD
;
A
#
# COMPACT_ATOMS: atom_id res chain seq x y z
N MET A 1 -13.52 -26.37 4.28
CA MET A 1 -13.29 -26.29 5.74
C MET A 1 -12.58 -24.97 5.99
N PHE A 2 -13.33 -23.94 6.38
CA PHE A 2 -12.74 -22.66 6.77
C PHE A 2 -11.92 -22.91 8.03
N VAL A 3 -10.61 -22.81 7.93
CA VAL A 3 -9.75 -22.91 9.11
C VAL A 3 -9.87 -21.56 9.81
N ARG A 4 -10.82 -21.45 10.74
CA ARG A 4 -10.84 -20.36 11.71
C ARG A 4 -9.57 -20.54 12.56
N ASP A 5 -8.61 -19.67 12.36
CA ASP A 5 -7.52 -19.50 13.31
C ASP A 5 -8.15 -18.88 14.56
N ILE A 6 -8.30 -19.68 15.64
CA ILE A 6 -8.93 -19.23 16.89
C ILE A 6 -8.18 -17.99 17.45
N SER A 7 -6.88 -17.87 17.16
CA SER A 7 -6.09 -16.69 17.53
C SER A 7 -6.44 -15.41 16.76
N ALA A 8 -7.20 -15.49 15.66
CA ALA A 8 -7.56 -14.34 14.84
C ALA A 8 -8.72 -13.51 15.41
N THR A 9 -9.56 -14.10 16.26
CA THR A 9 -10.71 -13.42 16.85
C THR A 9 -10.81 -13.69 18.36
N PRO A 10 -9.76 -13.43 19.16
CA PRO A 10 -9.73 -13.84 20.56
C PRO A 10 -10.84 -13.16 21.38
N ALA A 11 -11.24 -11.95 20.98
CA ALA A 11 -12.34 -11.22 21.61
C ALA A 11 -13.73 -11.86 21.37
N LEU A 12 -13.87 -12.77 20.40
CA LEU A 12 -15.12 -13.46 20.08
C LEU A 12 -15.18 -14.88 20.65
N ASP A 13 -14.09 -15.41 21.22
CA ASP A 13 -14.01 -16.81 21.63
C ASP A 13 -14.88 -17.10 22.86
N ASP A 14 -15.02 -16.11 23.74
CA ASP A 14 -15.87 -16.18 24.94
C ASP A 14 -17.27 -15.56 24.73
N CYS A 15 -17.59 -15.13 23.49
CA CYS A 15 -18.90 -14.57 23.18
C CYS A 15 -19.94 -15.67 22.92
N GLU A 16 -21.12 -15.52 23.53
CA GLU A 16 -22.28 -16.36 23.23
C GLU A 16 -23.23 -15.64 22.26
N LEU A 17 -23.73 -16.37 21.26
CA LEU A 17 -24.72 -15.89 20.30
C LEU A 17 -25.96 -16.77 20.37
N ALA A 18 -27.15 -16.18 20.55
CA ALA A 18 -28.37 -16.97 20.58
C ALA A 18 -28.66 -17.58 19.21
N ASN A 19 -29.19 -18.81 19.19
CA ASN A 19 -29.57 -19.49 17.94
C ASN A 19 -30.54 -18.67 17.08
N ARG A 20 -31.39 -17.85 17.71
CA ARG A 20 -32.31 -16.95 17.01
C ARG A 20 -31.54 -15.93 16.19
N ASP A 21 -30.58 -15.24 16.79
CA ASP A 21 -29.84 -14.16 16.15
C ASP A 21 -28.94 -14.71 15.03
N LEU A 22 -28.31 -15.86 15.26
CA LEU A 22 -27.58 -16.59 14.22
C LEU A 22 -28.49 -16.95 13.04
N LEU A 23 -29.68 -17.49 13.32
CA LEU A 23 -30.62 -17.88 12.27
C LEU A 23 -31.13 -16.67 11.48
N ASP A 24 -31.37 -15.55 12.15
CA ASP A 24 -31.81 -14.30 11.51
C ASP A 24 -30.69 -13.73 10.62
N ALA A 25 -29.44 -13.76 11.06
CA ALA A 25 -28.29 -13.39 10.23
C ALA A 25 -28.13 -14.31 9.00
N VAL A 26 -28.22 -15.64 9.18
CA VAL A 26 -28.16 -16.60 8.07
C VAL A 26 -29.31 -16.37 7.08
N ARG A 27 -30.52 -16.05 7.56
CA ARG A 27 -31.67 -15.75 6.69
C ARG A 27 -31.46 -14.47 5.89
N ALA A 28 -30.91 -13.42 6.51
CA ALA A 28 -30.61 -12.16 5.82
C ALA A 28 -29.56 -12.34 4.72
N LEU A 29 -28.60 -13.25 4.91
CA LEU A 29 -27.61 -13.62 3.89
C LEU A 29 -28.19 -14.57 2.82
N ALA A 30 -29.05 -15.51 3.22
CA ALA A 30 -29.56 -16.53 2.30
C ALA A 30 -30.69 -16.04 1.40
N PHE A 31 -31.47 -15.02 1.81
CA PHE A 31 -32.67 -14.60 1.11
C PHE A 31 -32.77 -13.08 0.91
N VAL A 32 -33.19 -12.68 -0.28
CA VAL A 32 -33.64 -11.31 -0.57
C VAL A 32 -35.17 -11.27 -0.54
N ALA A 33 -35.73 -10.26 0.10
CA ALA A 33 -37.15 -10.00 0.07
C ALA A 33 -37.51 -9.21 -1.20
N ASP A 34 -38.20 -9.86 -2.13
CA ASP A 34 -38.91 -9.19 -3.22
C ASP A 34 -40.38 -9.07 -2.82
N ARG A 35 -41.10 -8.07 -3.36
CA ARG A 35 -42.40 -7.58 -2.85
C ARG A 35 -43.46 -8.66 -2.61
N ASP A 36 -43.37 -9.82 -3.27
CA ASP A 36 -44.30 -10.95 -3.12
C ASP A 36 -43.62 -12.32 -2.85
N ALA A 37 -42.28 -12.41 -2.74
CA ALA A 37 -41.59 -13.68 -2.53
C ALA A 37 -40.19 -13.55 -1.89
N ARG A 38 -39.78 -14.57 -1.13
CA ARG A 38 -38.38 -14.73 -0.68
C ARG A 38 -37.60 -15.46 -1.76
N ARG A 39 -36.55 -14.82 -2.28
CA ARG A 39 -35.65 -15.42 -3.28
C ARG A 39 -34.32 -15.77 -2.64
N LEU A 40 -33.79 -16.95 -2.93
CA LEU A 40 -32.44 -17.35 -2.51
C LEU A 40 -31.37 -16.48 -3.19
N VAL A 41 -30.34 -16.11 -2.44
CA VAL A 41 -29.14 -15.46 -2.99
C VAL A 41 -28.31 -16.50 -3.72
N ASP A 42 -27.99 -16.21 -4.99
CA ASP A 42 -27.19 -17.09 -5.85
C ASP A 42 -25.70 -16.79 -5.70
N TYR A 43 -25.12 -17.25 -4.59
CA TYR A 43 -23.69 -17.12 -4.33
C TYR A 43 -22.80 -17.85 -5.35
N LYS A 44 -23.36 -18.79 -6.13
CA LYS A 44 -22.58 -19.53 -7.14
C LYS A 44 -22.21 -18.63 -8.32
N ASN A 45 -23.07 -17.68 -8.66
CA ASN A 45 -22.87 -16.74 -9.76
C ASN A 45 -22.52 -15.32 -9.28
N LEU A 46 -22.10 -15.18 -8.02
CA LEU A 46 -21.61 -13.92 -7.48
C LEU A 46 -20.19 -13.69 -8.00
N GLY A 47 -20.01 -12.69 -8.86
CA GLY A 47 -18.72 -12.33 -9.43
C GLY A 47 -17.99 -11.27 -8.61
N ALA A 48 -16.77 -10.96 -9.06
CA ALA A 48 -15.95 -9.89 -8.50
C ALA A 48 -16.63 -8.50 -8.58
N GLU A 49 -17.44 -8.23 -9.60
CA GLU A 49 -18.14 -6.95 -9.76
C GLU A 49 -19.20 -6.75 -8.68
N GLU A 50 -20.01 -7.77 -8.41
CA GLU A 50 -21.03 -7.72 -7.36
C GLU A 50 -20.39 -7.58 -5.97
N LEU A 51 -19.31 -8.32 -5.69
CA LEU A 51 -18.57 -8.20 -4.42
C LEU A 51 -17.94 -6.83 -4.23
N GLY A 52 -17.37 -6.27 -5.30
CA GLY A 52 -16.88 -4.89 -5.31
C GLY A 52 -18.00 -3.93 -4.94
N SER A 53 -19.18 -4.05 -5.57
CA SER A 53 -20.32 -3.17 -5.27
C SER A 53 -20.83 -3.29 -3.83
N VAL A 54 -20.84 -4.50 -3.26
CA VAL A 54 -21.22 -4.75 -1.86
C VAL A 54 -20.22 -4.06 -0.93
N TYR A 55 -18.93 -4.19 -1.18
CA TYR A 55 -17.92 -3.55 -0.35
C TYR A 55 -17.96 -2.02 -0.43
N GLU A 56 -18.09 -1.45 -1.63
CA GLU A 56 -18.24 0.00 -1.78
C GLU A 56 -19.45 0.51 -0.96
N SER A 57 -20.55 -0.23 -1.01
CA SER A 57 -21.73 0.07 -0.19
C SER A 57 -21.43 -0.05 1.31
N LEU A 58 -20.61 -1.01 1.73
CA LEU A 58 -20.19 -1.17 3.14
C LEU A 58 -19.24 -0.05 3.60
N LEU A 59 -18.37 0.47 2.74
CA LEU A 59 -17.49 1.60 3.06
C LEU A 59 -18.26 2.89 3.37
N GLU A 60 -19.48 3.01 2.87
CA GLU A 60 -20.37 4.13 3.21
C GLU A 60 -20.97 4.02 4.61
N LEU A 61 -21.02 2.81 5.16
CA LEU A 61 -21.63 2.49 6.44
C LEU A 61 -20.61 2.61 7.57
N HIS A 62 -20.95 3.41 8.58
CA HIS A 62 -20.15 3.55 9.78
C HIS A 62 -20.86 2.97 11.00
N PRO A 63 -20.18 2.16 11.82
CA PRO A 63 -20.75 1.66 13.06
C PRO A 63 -20.81 2.77 14.11
N GLU A 64 -22.01 3.06 14.61
CA GLU A 64 -22.25 3.81 15.83
C GLU A 64 -22.61 2.83 16.95
N VAL A 65 -21.76 2.77 17.97
CA VAL A 65 -21.94 1.90 19.13
C VAL A 65 -22.36 2.76 20.32
N HIS A 66 -23.57 2.55 20.80
CA HIS A 66 -24.08 3.19 22.01
C HIS A 66 -23.92 2.22 23.18
N LEU A 67 -22.78 2.30 23.88
CA LEU A 67 -22.44 1.38 24.97
C LEU A 67 -23.45 1.42 26.12
N GLU A 68 -24.08 2.57 26.39
CA GLU A 68 -25.06 2.72 27.47
C GLU A 68 -26.41 2.05 27.16
N SER A 69 -26.86 2.10 25.90
CA SER A 69 -28.09 1.42 25.45
C SER A 69 -27.84 0.03 24.88
N ALA A 70 -26.57 -0.39 24.75
CA ALA A 70 -26.14 -1.58 24.03
C ALA A 70 -26.69 -1.64 22.58
N GLU A 71 -26.84 -0.49 21.94
CA GLU A 71 -27.31 -0.38 20.56
C GLU A 71 -26.15 -0.27 19.58
N PHE A 72 -26.34 -0.90 18.42
CA PHE A 72 -25.43 -0.84 17.28
C PHE A 72 -26.23 -0.39 16.05
N GLU A 73 -25.81 0.69 15.41
CA GLU A 73 -26.41 1.17 14.17
C GLU A 73 -25.34 1.37 13.11
N LEU A 74 -25.65 1.04 11.85
CA LEU A 74 -24.84 1.41 10.70
C LEU A 74 -25.47 2.63 10.04
N ARG A 75 -24.75 3.76 10.03
CA ARG A 75 -25.23 5.00 9.40
C ARG A 75 -24.44 5.33 8.14
N THR A 76 -25.16 5.73 7.09
CA THR A 76 -24.59 6.37 5.91
C THR A 76 -24.34 7.85 6.21
N ALA A 77 -23.17 8.37 5.84
CA ALA A 77 -22.85 9.77 6.09
C ALA A 77 -23.11 10.67 4.89
N SER A 78 -23.92 11.71 5.09
CA SER A 78 -24.13 12.80 4.13
C SER A 78 -22.83 13.58 3.89
N GLY A 79 -22.20 13.37 2.72
CA GLY A 79 -20.93 13.99 2.33
C GLY A 79 -20.04 13.09 1.46
N ASN A 80 -20.20 11.76 1.56
CA ASN A 80 -19.52 10.78 0.69
C ASN A 80 -20.26 10.51 -0.63
N GLU A 81 -21.53 10.91 -0.75
CA GLU A 81 -22.36 10.71 -1.95
C GLU A 81 -21.76 11.30 -3.26
N ARG A 82 -20.79 12.22 -3.18
CA ARG A 82 -20.09 12.74 -4.37
C ARG A 82 -18.87 11.90 -4.79
N LYS A 83 -18.37 10.99 -3.95
CA LYS A 83 -17.26 10.07 -4.27
C LYS A 83 -17.75 8.72 -4.81
N THR A 84 -19.03 8.40 -4.60
CA THR A 84 -19.64 7.13 -5.01
C THR A 84 -19.84 6.99 -6.52
N THR A 85 -19.87 8.10 -7.28
CA THR A 85 -20.17 8.02 -8.72
C THR A 85 -18.97 7.82 -9.64
N GLY A 86 -17.72 7.67 -9.15
CA GLY A 86 -16.61 7.46 -10.10
C GLY A 86 -15.18 7.23 -9.61
N SER A 87 -14.87 7.25 -8.30
CA SER A 87 -13.49 7.08 -7.83
C SER A 87 -13.08 5.66 -7.42
N TYR A 88 -14.03 4.77 -7.10
CA TYR A 88 -13.71 3.42 -6.63
C TYR A 88 -14.11 2.29 -7.60
N TYR A 89 -15.13 2.54 -8.45
CA TYR A 89 -15.55 1.60 -9.47
C TYR A 89 -14.90 1.93 -10.82
N THR A 90 -14.20 0.96 -11.40
CA THR A 90 -13.65 1.09 -12.76
C THR A 90 -14.48 0.22 -13.73
N PRO A 91 -15.13 0.82 -14.74
CA PRO A 91 -15.86 0.07 -15.76
C PRO A 91 -14.99 -1.00 -16.44
N GLY A 92 -15.54 -2.20 -16.61
CA GLY A 92 -14.81 -3.33 -17.22
C GLY A 92 -14.23 -3.02 -18.60
N SER A 93 -14.88 -2.19 -19.42
CA SER A 93 -14.37 -1.77 -20.73
C SER A 93 -13.06 -0.96 -20.65
N LEU A 94 -12.90 -0.11 -19.62
CA LEU A 94 -11.67 0.64 -19.40
C LEU A 94 -10.55 -0.30 -18.92
N ILE A 95 -10.89 -1.26 -18.06
CA ILE A 95 -9.94 -2.30 -17.62
C ILE A 95 -9.44 -3.07 -18.85
N GLN A 96 -10.33 -3.54 -19.73
CA GLN A 96 -9.93 -4.27 -20.94
C GLN A 96 -8.99 -3.44 -21.82
N CYS A 97 -9.26 -2.15 -22.02
CA CYS A 97 -8.39 -1.27 -22.80
C CYS A 97 -6.95 -1.19 -22.23
N LEU A 98 -6.82 -1.12 -20.90
CA LEU A 98 -5.53 -1.13 -20.23
C LEU A 98 -4.83 -2.49 -20.36
N LEU A 99 -5.57 -3.61 -20.25
CA LEU A 99 -5.01 -4.94 -20.46
C LEU A 99 -4.50 -5.12 -21.89
N ASP A 100 -5.28 -4.70 -22.89
CA ASP A 100 -4.93 -4.84 -24.31
C ASP A 100 -3.64 -4.07 -24.66
N THR A 101 -3.36 -2.96 -23.97
CA THR A 101 -2.22 -2.07 -24.28
C THR A 101 -1.00 -2.28 -23.40
N ALA A 102 -1.18 -2.73 -22.15
CA ALA A 102 -0.10 -2.94 -21.19
C ALA A 102 0.20 -4.43 -20.94
N LEU A 103 -0.81 -5.28 -20.73
CA LEU A 103 -0.61 -6.69 -20.37
C LEU A 103 -0.37 -7.57 -21.61
N ASP A 104 -1.24 -7.48 -22.62
CA ASP A 104 -1.20 -8.36 -23.79
C ASP A 104 0.17 -8.32 -24.51
N PRO A 105 0.84 -7.16 -24.71
CA PRO A 105 2.16 -7.14 -25.33
C PRO A 105 3.24 -7.87 -24.52
N VAL A 106 3.20 -7.77 -23.19
CA VAL A 106 4.15 -8.47 -22.31
C VAL A 106 3.88 -9.97 -22.33
N LEU A 107 2.59 -10.35 -22.36
CA LEU A 107 2.16 -11.73 -22.48
C LEU A 107 2.57 -12.35 -23.83
N ASP A 108 2.45 -11.60 -24.92
CA ASP A 108 2.87 -12.04 -26.25
C ASP A 108 4.39 -12.27 -26.33
N GLU A 109 5.21 -11.47 -25.64
CA GLU A 109 6.65 -11.72 -25.53
C GLU A 109 6.96 -12.97 -24.68
N ALA A 110 6.23 -13.21 -23.60
CA ALA A 110 6.36 -14.43 -22.81
C ALA A 110 6.01 -15.69 -23.64
N LEU A 111 5.02 -15.59 -24.53
CA LEU A 111 4.61 -16.68 -25.43
C LEU A 111 5.68 -17.06 -26.47
N LYS A 112 6.61 -16.17 -26.78
CA LYS A 112 7.71 -16.43 -27.72
C LYS A 112 8.90 -17.13 -27.08
N GLN A 113 8.93 -17.25 -25.75
CA GLN A 113 10.02 -17.89 -25.03
C GLN A 113 10.05 -19.41 -25.28
N PRO A 114 11.21 -20.08 -25.12
CA PRO A 114 11.31 -21.53 -25.31
C PRO A 114 10.40 -22.36 -24.39
N ASP A 115 10.12 -21.85 -23.19
CA ASP A 115 9.14 -22.40 -22.25
C ASP A 115 8.08 -21.33 -21.91
N PRO A 116 7.03 -21.21 -22.75
CA PRO A 116 5.96 -20.24 -22.54
C PRO A 116 5.21 -20.41 -21.22
N GLN A 117 5.09 -21.66 -20.74
CA GLN A 117 4.37 -21.94 -19.50
C GLN A 117 5.08 -21.32 -18.30
N THR A 118 6.39 -21.55 -18.19
CA THR A 118 7.20 -20.96 -17.12
C THR A 118 7.30 -19.45 -17.30
N ALA A 119 7.48 -18.96 -18.53
CA ALA A 119 7.56 -17.53 -18.82
C ALA A 119 6.30 -16.78 -18.35
N ILE A 120 5.10 -17.30 -18.60
CA ILE A 120 3.85 -16.69 -18.10
C ILE A 120 3.79 -16.70 -16.58
N LEU A 121 4.15 -17.82 -15.96
CA LEU A 121 4.08 -17.98 -14.50
C LEU A 121 5.15 -17.17 -13.74
N ASP A 122 6.13 -16.62 -14.45
CA ASP A 122 7.16 -15.75 -13.90
C ASP A 122 6.87 -14.26 -14.12
N LEU A 123 5.80 -13.91 -14.88
CA LEU A 123 5.33 -12.53 -15.01
C LEU A 123 4.83 -11.97 -13.68
N LYS A 124 5.14 -10.71 -13.43
CA LYS A 124 4.80 -9.98 -12.20
C LYS A 124 3.90 -8.78 -12.54
N VAL A 125 2.62 -8.87 -12.20
CA VAL A 125 1.58 -7.87 -12.46
C VAL A 125 1.12 -7.24 -11.15
N CYS A 126 1.18 -5.91 -11.04
CA CYS A 126 0.89 -5.19 -9.80
C CYS A 126 -0.19 -4.12 -9.97
N ASP A 127 -1.02 -3.95 -8.96
CA ASP A 127 -1.83 -2.75 -8.73
C ASP A 127 -1.46 -2.14 -7.36
N PRO A 128 -0.82 -0.96 -7.31
CA PRO A 128 -0.38 -0.33 -6.07
C PRO A 128 -1.49 0.41 -5.32
N ALA A 129 -2.73 0.41 -5.81
CA ALA A 129 -3.91 0.93 -5.11
C ALA A 129 -5.11 0.02 -5.44
N CYS A 130 -4.98 -1.26 -5.07
CA CYS A 130 -5.77 -2.32 -5.70
C CYS A 130 -7.25 -2.36 -5.31
N GLY A 131 -7.66 -1.69 -4.22
CA GLY A 131 -9.03 -1.71 -3.75
C GLY A 131 -9.57 -3.14 -3.64
N SER A 132 -10.71 -3.40 -4.26
CA SER A 132 -11.34 -4.73 -4.32
C SER A 132 -10.65 -5.74 -5.25
N GLY A 133 -9.64 -5.33 -6.02
CA GLY A 133 -8.85 -6.19 -6.90
C GLY A 133 -9.35 -6.33 -8.34
N ALA A 134 -10.24 -5.45 -8.83
CA ALA A 134 -10.85 -5.57 -10.16
C ALA A 134 -9.81 -5.70 -11.30
N PHE A 135 -8.76 -4.87 -11.30
CA PHE A 135 -7.66 -4.96 -12.27
C PHE A 135 -6.89 -6.27 -12.15
N LEU A 136 -6.60 -6.70 -10.92
CA LEU A 136 -5.85 -7.92 -10.64
C LEU A 136 -6.61 -9.16 -11.09
N ILE A 137 -7.92 -9.21 -10.86
CA ILE A 137 -8.79 -10.31 -11.29
C ILE A 137 -8.85 -10.38 -12.82
N ALA A 138 -9.05 -9.23 -13.48
CA ALA A 138 -9.10 -9.19 -14.93
C ALA A 138 -7.75 -9.60 -15.58
N ALA A 139 -6.64 -9.12 -15.02
CA ALA A 139 -5.30 -9.55 -15.44
C ALA A 139 -5.07 -11.05 -15.19
N ALA A 140 -5.51 -11.57 -14.04
CA ALA A 140 -5.40 -12.98 -13.69
C ALA A 140 -6.15 -13.86 -14.69
N HIS A 141 -7.38 -13.51 -15.06
CA HIS A 141 -8.16 -14.21 -16.08
C HIS A 141 -7.48 -14.20 -17.45
N ARG A 142 -6.93 -13.04 -17.86
CA ARG A 142 -6.22 -12.90 -19.15
C ARG A 142 -4.99 -13.82 -19.22
N LEU A 143 -4.16 -13.83 -18.18
CA LEU A 143 -3.01 -14.71 -18.04
C LEU A 143 -3.43 -16.19 -17.98
N ALA A 144 -4.45 -16.51 -17.17
CA ALA A 144 -4.94 -17.87 -16.98
C ALA A 144 -5.46 -18.50 -18.26
N LYS A 145 -6.19 -17.73 -19.09
CA LYS A 145 -6.68 -18.21 -20.39
C LYS A 145 -5.51 -18.65 -21.29
N ARG A 146 -4.44 -17.84 -21.39
CA ARG A 146 -3.25 -18.19 -22.19
C ARG A 146 -2.50 -19.38 -21.61
N LEU A 147 -2.31 -19.41 -20.29
CA LEU A 147 -1.66 -20.52 -19.59
C LEU A 147 -2.41 -21.85 -19.78
N ALA A 148 -3.75 -21.83 -19.65
CA ALA A 148 -4.59 -23.01 -19.86
C ALA A 148 -4.55 -23.48 -21.32
N ALA A 149 -4.53 -22.55 -22.28
CA ALA A 149 -4.41 -22.90 -23.69
C ALA A 149 -3.09 -23.62 -24.00
N ILE A 150 -1.97 -23.14 -23.44
CA ILE A 150 -0.66 -23.80 -23.58
C ILE A 150 -0.66 -25.19 -22.96
N ARG A 151 -1.22 -25.34 -21.75
CA ARG A 151 -1.25 -26.62 -21.02
C ARG A 151 -2.09 -27.69 -21.69
N THR A 152 -3.18 -27.28 -22.34
CA THR A 152 -4.13 -28.21 -22.99
C THR A 152 -3.86 -28.42 -24.47
N GLY A 153 -3.18 -27.48 -25.12
CA GLY A 153 -3.03 -27.44 -26.58
C GLY A 153 -4.29 -26.95 -27.30
N ASP A 154 -5.30 -26.44 -26.58
CA ASP A 154 -6.56 -25.92 -27.12
C ASP A 154 -6.61 -24.40 -26.98
N ALA A 155 -7.04 -23.68 -28.03
CA ALA A 155 -7.20 -22.23 -27.98
C ALA A 155 -8.35 -21.81 -27.05
N GLU A 156 -9.36 -22.67 -26.86
CA GLU A 156 -10.49 -22.45 -25.96
C GLU A 156 -10.54 -23.58 -24.91
N PRO A 157 -9.70 -23.48 -23.86
CA PRO A 157 -9.58 -24.51 -22.83
C PRO A 157 -10.87 -24.66 -22.00
N SER A 158 -11.07 -25.84 -21.42
CA SER A 158 -12.24 -26.10 -20.58
C SER A 158 -12.28 -25.19 -19.34
N PRO A 159 -13.47 -24.96 -18.75
CA PRO A 159 -13.59 -24.19 -17.51
C PRO A 159 -12.72 -24.72 -16.37
N GLU A 160 -12.55 -26.04 -16.26
CA GLU A 160 -11.70 -26.68 -15.26
C GLU A 160 -10.22 -26.37 -15.48
N ALA A 161 -9.76 -26.44 -16.73
CA ALA A 161 -8.38 -26.12 -17.09
C ALA A 161 -8.05 -24.64 -16.84
N THR A 162 -8.96 -23.74 -17.23
CA THR A 162 -8.85 -22.30 -16.98
C THR A 162 -8.81 -22.00 -15.49
N ARG A 163 -9.66 -22.64 -14.69
CA ARG A 163 -9.68 -22.46 -13.23
C ARG A 163 -8.39 -22.95 -12.56
N ALA A 164 -7.85 -24.08 -13.00
CA ALA A 164 -6.57 -24.58 -12.51
C ALA A 164 -5.41 -23.63 -12.87
N ALA A 165 -5.40 -23.08 -14.09
CA ALA A 165 -4.44 -22.07 -14.50
C ALA A 165 -4.59 -20.76 -13.70
N LEU A 166 -5.82 -20.31 -13.45
CA LEU A 166 -6.12 -19.11 -12.69
C LEU A 166 -5.61 -19.20 -11.25
N ARG A 167 -5.78 -20.35 -10.61
CA ARG A 167 -5.22 -20.61 -9.28
C ARG A 167 -3.69 -20.46 -9.26
N ASP A 168 -2.99 -20.96 -10.27
CA ASP A 168 -1.53 -20.85 -10.35
C ASP A 168 -1.09 -19.41 -10.63
N VAL A 169 -1.77 -18.71 -11.53
CA VAL A 169 -1.52 -17.30 -11.86
C VAL A 169 -1.71 -16.41 -10.63
N ILE A 170 -2.83 -16.54 -9.91
CA ILE A 170 -3.08 -15.76 -8.70
C ILE A 170 -2.02 -16.04 -7.63
N GLY A 171 -1.55 -17.29 -7.53
CA GLY A 171 -0.53 -17.68 -6.56
C GLY A 171 0.91 -17.24 -6.89
N ARG A 172 1.20 -16.77 -8.12
CA ARG A 172 2.57 -16.51 -8.62
C ARG A 172 2.77 -15.16 -9.31
N CYS A 173 1.75 -14.62 -9.95
CA CYS A 173 1.87 -13.50 -10.88
C CYS A 173 1.22 -12.20 -10.39
N ILE A 174 0.23 -12.29 -9.50
CA ILE A 174 -0.65 -11.18 -9.15
C ILE A 174 -0.22 -10.55 -7.83
N TYR A 175 0.01 -9.25 -7.84
CA TYR A 175 0.48 -8.43 -6.72
C TYR A 175 -0.45 -7.24 -6.52
N GLY A 176 -0.68 -6.86 -5.27
CA GLY A 176 -1.58 -5.77 -4.92
C GLY A 176 -1.14 -5.06 -3.65
N VAL A 177 -1.31 -3.74 -3.62
CA VAL A 177 -1.11 -2.95 -2.42
C VAL A 177 -2.30 -2.04 -2.22
N ASP A 178 -2.80 -1.96 -0.99
CA ASP A 178 -3.77 -0.95 -0.59
C ASP A 178 -3.47 -0.45 0.82
N LYS A 179 -3.78 0.82 1.08
CA LYS A 179 -3.59 1.41 2.41
C LYS A 179 -4.67 0.96 3.39
N ASN A 180 -5.87 0.67 2.89
CA ASN A 180 -6.97 0.21 3.71
C ASN A 180 -6.86 -1.30 3.97
N PRO A 181 -6.72 -1.75 5.22
CA PRO A 181 -6.67 -3.18 5.54
C PRO A 181 -7.92 -3.94 5.09
N ASP A 182 -9.10 -3.31 5.10
CA ASP A 182 -10.34 -3.94 4.67
C ASP A 182 -10.36 -4.19 3.15
N ALA A 183 -9.77 -3.27 2.37
CA ALA A 183 -9.65 -3.42 0.92
C ALA A 183 -8.71 -4.57 0.57
N VAL A 184 -7.60 -4.70 1.30
CA VAL A 184 -6.65 -5.82 1.15
C VAL A 184 -7.33 -7.17 1.39
N GLU A 185 -8.10 -7.30 2.48
CA GLU A 185 -8.80 -8.54 2.79
C GLU A 185 -9.90 -8.84 1.75
N LEU A 186 -10.64 -7.83 1.31
CA LEU A 186 -11.60 -8.01 0.21
C LEU A 186 -10.90 -8.47 -1.07
N CYS A 187 -9.79 -7.84 -1.46
CA CYS A 187 -9.03 -8.21 -2.65
C CYS A 187 -8.66 -9.70 -2.61
N LYS A 188 -8.18 -10.19 -1.46
CA LYS A 188 -7.89 -11.62 -1.26
C LYS A 188 -9.14 -12.49 -1.40
N VAL A 189 -10.26 -12.09 -0.81
CA VAL A 189 -11.55 -12.81 -0.94
C VAL A 189 -12.02 -12.89 -2.39
N SER A 190 -11.98 -11.78 -3.12
CA SER A 190 -12.36 -11.73 -4.53
C SER A 190 -11.47 -12.66 -5.37
N LEU A 191 -10.15 -12.62 -5.17
CA LEU A 191 -9.20 -13.53 -5.84
C LEU A 191 -9.48 -15.01 -5.50
N TRP A 192 -9.82 -15.32 -4.24
CA TRP A 192 -10.12 -16.68 -3.82
C TRP A 192 -11.40 -17.25 -4.41
N ILE A 193 -12.44 -16.43 -4.53
CA ILE A 193 -13.73 -16.83 -5.11
C ILE A 193 -13.54 -17.20 -6.58
N GLU A 194 -12.77 -16.39 -7.32
CA GLU A 194 -12.43 -16.63 -8.72
C GLU A 194 -11.56 -17.88 -8.92
N ALA A 195 -10.56 -18.11 -8.05
CA ALA A 195 -9.66 -19.27 -8.12
C ALA A 195 -10.10 -20.51 -7.31
N LEU A 196 -11.36 -20.60 -6.89
CA LEU A 196 -11.84 -21.69 -6.04
C LEU A 196 -11.87 -23.03 -6.77
N GLU A 197 -10.89 -23.89 -6.51
CA GLU A 197 -10.85 -25.25 -7.06
C GLU A 197 -11.39 -26.29 -6.05
N PRO A 198 -12.44 -27.07 -6.40
CA PRO A 198 -12.99 -28.08 -5.50
C PRO A 198 -11.93 -29.06 -4.99
N GLY A 199 -11.91 -29.28 -3.68
CA GLY A 199 -10.97 -30.20 -3.02
C GLY A 199 -9.59 -29.61 -2.71
N LYS A 200 -9.30 -28.36 -3.13
CA LYS A 200 -8.05 -27.65 -2.77
C LYS A 200 -8.31 -26.55 -1.72
N PRO A 201 -7.32 -26.21 -0.89
CA PRO A 201 -7.42 -25.10 0.07
C PRO A 201 -7.39 -23.74 -0.65
N LEU A 202 -7.74 -22.66 0.05
CA LEU A 202 -7.46 -21.30 -0.46
C LEU A 202 -5.94 -21.06 -0.55
N SER A 203 -5.50 -20.31 -1.55
CA SER A 203 -4.08 -19.97 -1.73
C SER A 203 -3.61 -18.98 -0.67
N PHE A 204 -2.35 -19.08 -0.23
CA PHE A 204 -1.71 -18.07 0.59
C PHE A 204 -1.31 -16.87 -0.28
N LEU A 205 -1.83 -15.68 0.06
CA LEU A 205 -1.67 -14.44 -0.73
C LEU A 205 -0.96 -13.31 0.03
N ASP A 206 -0.63 -13.45 1.32
CA ASP A 206 -0.12 -12.33 2.14
C ASP A 206 1.25 -11.80 1.71
N HIS A 207 2.01 -12.58 0.92
CA HIS A 207 3.29 -12.16 0.35
C HIS A 207 3.14 -11.41 -0.97
N HIS A 208 1.93 -11.39 -1.57
CA HIS A 208 1.62 -10.68 -2.82
C HIS A 208 0.63 -9.53 -2.65
N ILE A 209 -0.36 -9.69 -1.78
CA ILE A 209 -1.38 -8.68 -1.48
C ILE A 209 -1.05 -8.08 -0.12
N ARG A 210 -0.59 -6.83 -0.10
CA ARG A 210 0.00 -6.17 1.06
C ARG A 210 -0.79 -4.94 1.50
N CYS A 211 -0.81 -4.71 2.81
CA CYS A 211 -1.36 -3.48 3.38
C CYS A 211 -0.26 -2.44 3.59
N GLY A 212 -0.45 -1.24 3.06
CA GLY A 212 0.45 -0.11 3.27
C GLY A 212 0.17 1.07 2.33
N ASP A 213 0.70 2.23 2.70
CA ASP A 213 0.64 3.44 1.88
C ASP A 213 1.71 3.36 0.78
N SER A 214 1.28 2.98 -0.42
CA SER A 214 2.14 2.88 -1.60
C SER A 214 2.96 4.13 -1.89
N LEU A 215 2.56 5.32 -1.42
CA LEU A 215 3.26 6.60 -1.64
C LEU A 215 4.25 6.96 -0.53
N VAL A 216 4.20 6.31 0.64
CA VAL A 216 5.02 6.66 1.80
C VAL A 216 5.96 5.52 2.17
N GLY A 217 7.26 5.78 2.11
CA GLY A 217 8.29 4.78 2.39
C GLY A 217 9.39 4.79 1.33
N VAL A 218 10.23 3.75 1.37
CA VAL A 218 11.46 3.68 0.57
C VAL A 218 11.19 2.95 -0.73
N LEU A 219 11.61 3.53 -1.85
CA LEU A 219 11.51 2.93 -3.18
C LEU A 219 12.85 2.37 -3.67
N ASP A 220 13.97 2.98 -3.28
CA ASP A 220 15.34 2.51 -3.52
C ASP A 220 16.09 2.52 -2.18
N LEU A 221 16.66 1.38 -1.77
CA LEU A 221 17.36 1.28 -0.50
C LEU A 221 18.65 2.12 -0.43
N LYS A 222 19.18 2.61 -1.57
CA LYS A 222 20.35 3.51 -1.60
C LYS A 222 20.15 4.77 -0.75
N VAL A 223 18.91 5.20 -0.53
CA VAL A 223 18.63 6.35 0.36
C VAL A 223 19.14 6.13 1.79
N LEU A 224 19.32 4.87 2.23
CA LEU A 224 19.90 4.54 3.53
C LEU A 224 21.42 4.76 3.59
N GLU A 225 22.08 4.79 2.45
CA GLU A 225 23.51 5.10 2.29
C GLU A 225 23.69 6.61 2.12
N GLU A 226 22.85 7.24 1.31
CA GLU A 226 22.84 8.71 1.09
C GLU A 226 22.43 9.50 2.35
N GLY A 227 21.61 8.89 3.20
CA GLY A 227 21.10 9.50 4.43
C GLY A 227 19.80 10.29 4.23
N ILE A 228 19.37 10.98 5.29
CA ILE A 228 18.12 11.73 5.30
C ILE A 228 18.28 13.07 4.55
N PRO A 229 17.39 13.39 3.59
CA PRO A 229 17.35 14.70 2.93
C PRO A 229 17.17 15.86 3.92
N ASP A 230 17.74 17.02 3.59
CA ASP A 230 17.63 18.21 4.46
C ASP A 230 16.17 18.70 4.58
N GLU A 231 15.38 18.46 3.56
CA GLU A 231 13.98 18.83 3.44
C GLU A 231 13.10 18.15 4.49
N ALA A 232 13.55 17.03 5.09
CA ALA A 232 12.87 16.37 6.21
C ALA A 232 12.69 17.33 7.41
N TYR A 233 13.60 18.29 7.57
CA TYR A 233 13.62 19.25 8.68
C TYR A 233 12.98 20.60 8.32
N ASN A 234 12.30 20.70 7.17
CA ASN A 234 11.43 21.84 6.91
C ASN A 234 10.24 21.79 7.89
N PRO A 235 10.00 22.84 8.70
CA PRO A 235 8.95 22.80 9.71
C PRO A 235 7.56 22.85 9.09
N VAL A 236 6.65 22.04 9.60
CA VAL A 236 5.21 22.09 9.32
C VAL A 236 4.44 22.69 10.50
N THR A 237 3.12 22.84 10.38
CA THR A 237 2.27 23.37 11.45
C THR A 237 2.39 22.49 12.70
N GLY A 238 2.84 23.08 13.81
CA GLY A 238 3.05 22.37 15.08
C GLY A 238 4.53 22.16 15.42
N ASP A 239 5.44 22.27 14.45
CA ASP A 239 6.88 22.18 14.71
C ASP A 239 7.45 23.47 15.32
N ASP A 240 8.41 23.32 16.22
CA ASP A 240 9.25 24.40 16.70
C ASP A 240 10.34 24.75 15.67
N LYS A 241 10.38 26.03 15.26
CA LYS A 241 11.29 26.50 14.21
C LYS A 241 12.75 26.52 14.65
N ALA A 242 13.05 26.63 15.95
CA ALA A 242 14.41 26.60 16.45
C ALA A 242 14.93 25.16 16.49
N ALA A 243 14.11 24.22 16.98
CA ALA A 243 14.38 22.80 16.94
C ALA A 243 14.62 22.32 15.50
N ALA A 244 13.76 22.71 14.55
CA ALA A 244 13.92 22.35 13.14
C ALA A 244 15.29 22.78 12.56
N ARG A 245 15.74 24.01 12.85
CA ARG A 245 17.08 24.49 12.43
C ARG A 245 18.20 23.71 13.10
N ALA A 246 18.04 23.36 14.38
CA ALA A 246 19.03 22.56 15.10
C ALA A 246 19.17 21.16 14.50
N TYR A 247 18.05 20.47 14.20
CA TYR A 247 18.08 19.16 13.54
C TYR A 247 18.64 19.22 12.12
N LEU A 248 18.28 20.25 11.34
CA LEU A 248 18.90 20.48 10.03
C LEU A 248 20.42 20.64 10.14
N SER A 249 20.91 21.43 11.10
CA SER A 249 22.34 21.58 11.34
C SER A 249 23.00 20.26 11.73
N ARG A 250 22.39 19.50 12.66
CA ARG A 250 22.88 18.17 13.06
C ARG A 250 22.97 17.22 11.86
N ASN A 251 21.93 17.17 11.02
CA ASN A 251 21.90 16.34 9.81
C ASN A 251 22.97 16.73 8.79
N ARG A 252 23.22 18.02 8.59
CA ARG A 252 24.30 18.50 7.70
C ARG A 252 25.67 18.13 8.25
N THR A 253 25.88 18.28 9.55
CA THR A 253 27.13 17.86 10.21
C THR A 253 27.33 16.35 10.08
N ALA A 254 26.29 15.54 10.30
CA ALA A 254 26.29 14.10 10.08
C ALA A 254 26.79 13.75 8.67
N LYS A 255 26.12 14.29 7.63
CA LYS A 255 26.48 14.06 6.23
C LYS A 255 27.89 14.55 5.89
N GLY A 256 28.29 15.71 6.40
CA GLY A 256 29.64 16.25 6.21
C GLY A 256 30.73 15.34 6.79
N ARG A 257 30.50 14.75 7.98
CA ARG A 257 31.41 13.77 8.59
C ARG A 257 31.48 12.48 7.78
N HIS A 258 30.35 11.98 7.29
CA HIS A 258 30.31 10.78 6.46
C HIS A 258 31.12 10.97 5.17
N ILE A 259 30.86 12.04 4.41
CA ILE A 259 31.61 12.37 3.17
C ILE A 259 33.10 12.61 3.45
N GLY A 260 33.42 13.30 4.55
CA GLY A 260 34.81 13.52 4.97
C GLY A 260 35.53 12.23 5.34
N SER A 261 34.85 11.31 6.02
CA SER A 261 35.38 9.99 6.35
C SER A 261 35.60 9.12 5.11
N GLU A 262 34.73 9.19 4.10
CA GLU A 262 34.89 8.49 2.82
C GLU A 262 36.11 8.99 2.04
N ARG A 263 36.36 10.31 2.03
CA ARG A 263 37.52 10.91 1.34
C ARG A 263 38.86 10.65 2.02
N MET A 264 38.87 10.32 3.32
CA MET A 264 40.08 10.09 4.13
C MET A 264 40.41 8.59 4.32
N ARG A 265 39.65 7.68 3.67
CA ARG A 265 39.90 6.22 3.67
C ARG A 265 41.19 5.89 2.91
N GLN A 266 42.30 5.78 3.65
CA GLN A 266 43.49 5.06 3.20
C GLN A 266 43.29 3.53 3.37
N PRO A 267 44.00 2.68 2.58
CA PRO A 267 43.55 1.32 2.18
C PRO A 267 43.53 0.22 3.26
N SER A 268 43.76 0.51 4.55
CA SER A 268 43.95 -0.53 5.57
C SER A 268 42.70 -0.88 6.39
N ILE A 269 41.64 -0.07 6.33
CA ILE A 269 40.36 -0.29 7.05
C ILE A 269 39.27 -0.85 6.11
N ASP A 270 39.56 -1.00 4.82
CA ASP A 270 38.62 -1.53 3.83
C ASP A 270 38.22 -2.98 4.11
N ALA A 271 39.08 -3.81 4.70
CA ALA A 271 38.79 -5.23 4.89
C ALA A 271 37.64 -5.54 5.87
N LEU A 272 37.23 -4.60 6.74
CA LEU A 272 36.18 -4.82 7.74
C LEU A 272 34.87 -4.08 7.44
N VAL A 273 34.93 -2.94 6.74
CA VAL A 273 33.73 -2.15 6.37
C VAL A 273 33.19 -2.56 4.99
N SER A 274 34.03 -3.03 4.06
CA SER A 274 33.57 -3.69 2.83
C SER A 274 32.86 -5.04 3.08
N LEU A 275 32.86 -5.52 4.33
CA LEU A 275 32.09 -6.69 4.78
C LEU A 275 30.66 -6.33 5.18
N LEU A 276 30.29 -5.05 5.32
CA LEU A 276 28.89 -4.66 5.49
C LEU A 276 28.23 -4.77 4.12
N PRO A 277 27.27 -5.71 3.93
CA PRO A 277 26.60 -5.85 2.65
C PRO A 277 25.90 -4.53 2.30
N SER A 278 26.08 -4.07 1.06
CA SER A 278 25.33 -2.94 0.54
C SER A 278 23.83 -3.23 0.62
N SER A 279 23.00 -2.19 0.57
CA SER A 279 21.56 -2.39 0.59
C SER A 279 21.10 -3.24 -0.62
N GLN A 280 21.84 -3.17 -1.73
CA GLN A 280 21.65 -4.03 -2.89
C GLN A 280 22.03 -5.49 -2.62
N ASP A 281 23.15 -5.76 -1.93
CA ASP A 281 23.56 -7.12 -1.57
C ASP A 281 22.54 -7.79 -0.64
N PHE A 282 21.91 -7.00 0.24
CA PHE A 282 20.83 -7.50 1.08
C PHE A 282 19.62 -7.94 0.24
N LEU A 283 19.18 -7.13 -0.72
CA LEU A 283 18.09 -7.50 -1.63
C LEU A 283 18.40 -8.76 -2.41
N VAL A 284 19.60 -8.87 -2.99
CA VAL A 284 20.03 -10.07 -3.75
C VAL A 284 20.00 -11.33 -2.88
N LYS A 285 20.26 -11.22 -1.57
CA LYS A 285 20.15 -12.35 -0.63
C LYS A 285 18.71 -12.68 -0.25
N LEU A 286 17.83 -11.68 -0.15
CA LEU A 286 16.44 -11.87 0.26
C LEU A 286 15.54 -12.36 -0.90
N ALA A 287 15.83 -11.93 -2.13
CA ALA A 287 15.01 -12.20 -3.31
C ALA A 287 14.77 -13.71 -3.56
N PRO A 288 15.79 -14.59 -3.51
CA PRO A 288 15.59 -16.03 -3.74
C PRO A 288 14.67 -16.68 -2.70
N ASP A 289 14.68 -16.19 -1.45
CA ASP A 289 13.80 -16.70 -0.40
C ASP A 289 12.33 -16.39 -0.67
N TYR A 290 12.03 -15.20 -1.20
CA TYR A 290 10.68 -14.80 -1.60
C TYR A 290 10.24 -15.50 -2.89
N ALA A 291 11.10 -15.58 -3.90
CA ALA A 291 10.83 -16.37 -5.10
C ALA A 291 10.56 -17.85 -4.77
N GLY A 292 11.23 -18.38 -3.74
CA GLY A 292 10.98 -19.72 -3.20
C GLY A 292 9.54 -19.91 -2.70
N LEU A 293 8.89 -18.87 -2.16
CA LEU A 293 7.49 -18.94 -1.69
C LEU A 293 6.53 -19.25 -2.84
N ASP A 294 6.76 -18.71 -4.03
CA ASP A 294 5.91 -18.89 -5.22
C ASP A 294 5.86 -20.34 -5.69
N THR A 295 6.96 -21.06 -5.51
CA THR A 295 7.10 -22.46 -5.93
C THR A 295 6.69 -23.47 -4.85
N MET A 296 6.42 -23.01 -3.62
CA MET A 296 5.95 -23.89 -2.55
C MET A 296 4.58 -24.51 -2.90
N PRO A 297 4.41 -25.83 -2.74
CA PRO A 297 3.12 -26.48 -2.98
C PRO A 297 2.01 -25.87 -2.13
N GLN A 298 0.77 -25.92 -2.64
CA GLN A 298 -0.44 -25.46 -1.95
C GLN A 298 -1.60 -26.44 -2.19
N ARG A 299 -1.30 -27.74 -2.05
CA ARG A 299 -2.23 -28.84 -2.41
C ARG A 299 -3.23 -29.15 -1.30
N ASN A 300 -2.86 -28.88 -0.06
CA ASN A 300 -3.65 -29.15 1.13
C ASN A 300 -3.40 -28.05 2.19
N VAL A 301 -4.19 -28.06 3.27
CA VAL A 301 -4.11 -27.04 4.33
C VAL A 301 -2.73 -26.97 4.97
N LEU A 302 -2.05 -28.11 5.16
CA LEU A 302 -0.73 -28.16 5.76
C LEU A 302 0.33 -27.49 4.88
N ASP A 303 0.25 -27.67 3.56
CA ASP A 303 1.11 -26.99 2.58
C ASP A 303 0.95 -25.45 2.70
N VAL A 304 -0.29 -24.95 2.81
CA VAL A 304 -0.59 -23.52 3.00
C VAL A 304 -0.03 -23.00 4.33
N GLN A 305 -0.19 -23.75 5.42
CA GLN A 305 0.36 -23.40 6.73
C GLN A 305 1.89 -23.34 6.71
N LYS A 306 2.56 -24.26 6.00
CA LYS A 306 4.02 -24.23 5.82
C LYS A 306 4.47 -22.99 5.05
N LYS A 307 3.76 -22.61 3.99
CA LYS A 307 4.04 -21.37 3.23
C LYS A 307 3.86 -20.12 4.11
N LYS A 308 2.76 -20.04 4.88
CA LYS A 308 2.53 -18.97 5.87
C LYS A 308 3.65 -18.89 6.89
N ALA A 309 4.05 -20.02 7.50
CA ALA A 309 5.11 -20.07 8.49
C ALA A 309 6.48 -19.66 7.90
N ARG A 310 6.80 -20.10 6.68
CA ARG A 310 8.02 -19.68 5.98
C ARG A 310 8.03 -18.18 5.72
N TYR A 311 6.92 -17.61 5.24
CA TYR A 311 6.79 -16.17 5.04
C TYR A 311 6.96 -15.39 6.34
N GLN A 312 6.28 -15.79 7.41
CA GLN A 312 6.41 -15.18 8.74
C GLN A 312 7.85 -15.23 9.25
N HIS A 313 8.52 -16.36 9.08
CA HIS A 313 9.93 -16.50 9.45
C HIS A 313 10.85 -15.55 8.68
N LEU A 314 10.62 -15.37 7.37
CA LEU A 314 11.38 -14.41 6.56
C LEU A 314 11.14 -12.96 7.02
N ARG A 315 9.90 -12.61 7.38
CA ARG A 315 9.55 -11.29 7.92
C ARG A 315 10.14 -11.03 9.30
N SER A 316 10.27 -12.06 10.14
CA SER A 316 10.83 -11.95 11.49
C SER A 316 12.33 -12.21 11.55
N ARG A 317 13.01 -12.42 10.41
CA ARG A 317 14.45 -12.67 10.37
C ARG A 317 15.19 -11.40 10.80
N GLY A 318 16.23 -11.55 11.62
CA GLY A 318 16.90 -10.40 12.24
C GLY A 318 17.41 -9.39 11.23
N ASP A 319 18.08 -9.84 10.17
CA ASP A 319 18.57 -9.00 9.06
C ASP A 319 17.43 -8.23 8.35
N THR A 320 16.30 -8.90 8.05
CA THR A 320 15.13 -8.26 7.45
C THR A 320 14.51 -7.21 8.37
N LEU A 321 14.38 -7.51 9.66
CA LEU A 321 13.88 -6.55 10.65
C LEU A 321 14.83 -5.34 10.78
N TYR A 322 16.14 -5.55 10.77
CA TYR A 322 17.11 -4.46 10.84
C TYR A 322 17.02 -3.54 9.62
N GLU A 323 16.94 -4.08 8.40
CA GLU A 323 16.83 -3.22 7.21
C GLU A 323 15.48 -2.50 7.18
N GLN A 324 14.41 -3.16 7.63
CA GLN A 324 13.10 -2.53 7.78
C GLN A 324 13.14 -1.39 8.80
N PHE A 325 13.79 -1.56 9.95
CA PHE A 325 13.92 -0.51 10.96
C PHE A 325 14.77 0.67 10.48
N ALA A 326 15.82 0.42 9.68
CA ALA A 326 16.57 1.48 9.02
C ALA A 326 15.68 2.29 8.06
N CYS A 327 14.84 1.61 7.28
CA CYS A 327 13.85 2.28 6.43
C CYS A 327 12.80 3.06 7.24
N HIS A 328 12.30 2.50 8.33
CA HIS A 328 11.37 3.21 9.23
C HIS A 328 12.02 4.48 9.80
N LEU A 329 13.27 4.42 10.27
CA LEU A 329 14.00 5.58 10.79
C LEU A 329 14.16 6.66 9.71
N TRP A 330 14.55 6.27 8.49
CA TRP A 330 14.70 7.20 7.38
C TRP A 330 13.38 7.88 7.02
N THR A 331 12.28 7.13 6.90
CA THR A 331 10.96 7.69 6.59
C THR A 331 10.41 8.51 7.75
N ALA A 332 10.58 8.07 9.00
CA ALA A 332 10.05 8.74 10.19
C ALA A 332 10.62 10.16 10.38
N ALA A 333 11.79 10.47 9.85
CA ALA A 333 12.34 11.84 9.88
C ALA A 333 11.40 12.89 9.27
N PHE A 334 10.59 12.51 8.28
CA PHE A 334 9.62 13.41 7.66
C PHE A 334 8.34 13.61 8.50
N PHE A 335 8.05 12.67 9.40
CA PHE A 335 6.76 12.58 10.10
C PHE A 335 6.88 12.72 11.62
N THR A 336 8.07 13.01 12.14
CA THR A 336 8.30 13.18 13.58
C THR A 336 8.24 14.65 13.96
N PRO A 337 7.35 15.05 14.89
CA PRO A 337 7.27 16.43 15.37
C PRO A 337 8.59 16.93 15.96
N MET A 338 9.02 18.10 15.53
CA MET A 338 10.23 18.76 16.01
C MET A 338 9.84 19.67 17.19
N LEU A 339 9.89 19.12 18.41
CA LEU A 339 9.51 19.82 19.63
C LEU A 339 10.67 20.64 20.21
N PRO A 340 10.40 21.66 21.07
CA PRO A 340 11.45 22.43 21.72
C PRO A 340 12.42 21.55 22.53
N LEU A 341 13.72 21.75 22.33
CA LEU A 341 14.80 20.94 22.91
C LEU A 341 15.00 21.14 24.42
N ASP A 342 14.40 22.17 25.00
CA ASP A 342 14.56 22.61 26.39
C ASP A 342 13.49 22.07 27.35
N ARG A 343 12.44 21.42 26.85
CA ARG A 343 11.23 21.05 27.63
C ARG A 343 11.22 19.64 28.22
N GLY A 344 12.35 18.94 28.30
CA GLY A 344 12.40 17.57 28.84
C GLY A 344 11.67 16.54 27.97
N HIS A 345 11.38 16.86 26.70
CA HIS A 345 10.89 15.91 25.71
C HIS A 345 12.01 14.93 25.33
N LEU A 346 11.62 13.69 25.00
CA LEU A 346 12.56 12.72 24.42
C LEU A 346 12.96 13.18 23.01
N ASP A 347 14.26 13.10 22.69
CA ASP A 347 14.76 13.37 21.35
C ASP A 347 14.41 12.17 20.44
N LEU A 348 13.33 12.33 19.67
CA LEU A 348 12.77 11.26 18.82
C LEU A 348 13.01 11.49 17.33
N VAL A 349 13.58 12.63 16.92
CA VAL A 349 13.72 13.01 15.50
C VAL A 349 14.94 12.30 14.91
N PRO A 350 14.76 11.34 13.96
CA PRO A 350 15.89 10.68 13.32
C PRO A 350 16.73 11.64 12.48
N THR A 351 18.04 11.41 12.47
CA THR A 351 19.01 12.07 11.57
C THR A 351 19.79 11.05 10.76
N SER A 352 20.56 11.48 9.74
CA SER A 352 21.41 10.54 8.99
C SER A 352 22.33 9.72 9.90
N ASP A 353 22.90 10.33 10.94
CA ASP A 353 23.69 9.59 11.95
C ASP A 353 22.85 8.52 12.66
N THR A 354 21.60 8.83 13.01
CA THR A 354 20.66 7.85 13.61
C THR A 354 20.51 6.62 12.73
N VAL A 355 20.33 6.81 11.41
CA VAL A 355 20.20 5.70 10.45
C VAL A 355 21.52 4.94 10.31
N TRP A 356 22.64 5.64 10.12
CA TRP A 356 23.94 5.01 9.89
C TRP A 356 24.53 4.32 11.11
N GLU A 357 24.33 4.88 12.31
CA GLU A 357 24.71 4.25 13.58
C GLU A 357 23.90 2.98 13.80
N PHE A 358 22.58 3.03 13.56
CA PHE A 358 21.71 1.86 13.63
C PHE A 358 22.15 0.79 12.62
N ARG A 359 22.51 1.20 11.40
CA ARG A 359 22.99 0.27 10.36
C ARG A 359 24.39 -0.30 10.65
N SER A 360 25.26 0.44 11.32
CA SER A 360 26.63 -0.02 11.62
C SER A 360 26.70 -0.89 12.87
N HIS A 361 25.99 -0.49 13.93
CA HIS A 361 26.16 -1.09 15.26
C HIS A 361 24.99 -1.97 15.68
N ARG A 362 23.88 -1.99 14.90
CA ARG A 362 22.61 -2.65 15.27
C ARG A 362 22.18 -2.27 16.70
N SER A 363 22.57 -1.06 17.14
CA SER A 363 22.44 -0.63 18.52
C SER A 363 21.02 -0.17 18.81
N ALA A 364 20.60 -0.39 20.05
CA ALA A 364 19.31 0.01 20.54
C ALA A 364 19.24 1.52 20.76
N LEU A 365 19.01 2.29 19.69
CA LEU A 365 18.33 3.60 19.77
C LEU A 365 16.85 3.37 20.12
N GLY A 366 16.59 2.61 21.20
CA GLY A 366 15.33 1.89 21.41
C GLY A 366 14.11 2.80 21.40
N THR A 367 14.22 4.01 21.95
CA THR A 367 13.14 5.00 21.95
C THR A 367 12.89 5.59 20.57
N VAL A 368 13.93 5.97 19.83
CA VAL A 368 13.81 6.54 18.46
C VAL A 368 13.33 5.48 17.47
N THR A 369 13.94 4.30 17.50
CA THR A 369 13.53 3.16 16.67
C THR A 369 12.10 2.72 17.02
N GLY A 370 11.75 2.64 18.31
CA GLY A 370 10.38 2.33 18.75
C GLY A 370 9.36 3.35 18.25
N ALA A 371 9.67 4.65 18.34
CA ALA A 371 8.82 5.72 17.81
C ALA A 371 8.71 5.69 16.27
N ALA A 372 9.77 5.27 15.56
CA ALA A 372 9.72 5.09 14.11
C ALA A 372 8.87 3.88 13.72
N VAL A 373 8.95 2.76 14.47
CA VAL A 373 8.14 1.55 14.25
C VAL A 373 6.65 1.82 14.53
N GLU A 374 6.32 2.50 15.62
CA GLU A 374 4.94 2.90 15.93
C GLU A 374 4.35 3.72 14.78
N ARG A 375 5.10 4.72 14.33
CA ARG A 375 4.68 5.62 13.25
C ARG A 375 4.56 4.91 11.91
N ALA A 376 5.46 3.98 11.62
CA ALA A 376 5.37 3.13 10.44
C ALA A 376 4.09 2.28 10.46
N SER A 377 3.75 1.69 11.60
CA SER A 377 2.52 0.93 11.76
C SER A 377 1.27 1.80 11.61
N ARG A 378 1.30 3.03 12.15
CA ARG A 378 0.15 3.93 12.16
C ARG A 378 -0.10 4.61 10.81
N LEU A 379 0.97 4.98 10.10
CA LEU A 379 0.90 5.67 8.81
C LEU A 379 0.98 4.70 7.62
N GLY A 380 1.28 3.43 7.87
CA GLY A 380 1.39 2.39 6.85
C GLY A 380 2.64 2.57 5.98
N PHE A 381 3.82 2.81 6.55
CA PHE A 381 5.04 2.94 5.75
C PHE A 381 5.28 1.67 4.91
N PHE A 382 5.48 1.86 3.61
CA PHE A 382 5.64 0.78 2.65
C PHE A 382 7.00 0.86 1.96
N HIS A 383 7.89 -0.07 2.30
CA HIS A 383 9.25 -0.14 1.78
C HIS A 383 9.32 -1.17 0.65
N TRP A 384 9.00 -0.72 -0.56
CA TRP A 384 8.77 -1.57 -1.73
C TRP A 384 9.84 -2.67 -1.95
N PRO A 385 11.16 -2.39 -1.89
CA PRO A 385 12.17 -3.43 -2.09
C PRO A 385 12.17 -4.52 -1.00
N LEU A 386 11.69 -4.22 0.21
CA LEU A 386 11.61 -5.19 1.31
C LEU A 386 10.31 -6.00 1.28
N GLU A 387 9.26 -5.44 0.68
CA GLU A 387 7.96 -6.09 0.56
C GLU A 387 7.92 -7.05 -0.65
N PHE A 388 8.61 -6.70 -1.75
CA PHE A 388 8.70 -7.51 -2.98
C PHE A 388 10.15 -7.64 -3.50
N PRO A 389 11.08 -8.22 -2.71
CA PRO A 389 12.50 -8.28 -3.06
C PRO A 389 12.77 -9.04 -4.37
N GLU A 390 12.01 -10.08 -4.67
CA GLU A 390 12.07 -10.87 -5.90
C GLU A 390 11.70 -10.09 -7.16
N VAL A 391 10.89 -9.04 -7.00
CA VAL A 391 10.52 -8.12 -8.09
C VAL A 391 11.59 -7.05 -8.24
N PHE A 392 12.05 -6.47 -7.14
CA PHE A 392 13.00 -5.35 -7.17
C PHE A 392 14.42 -5.77 -7.59
N VAL A 393 14.83 -7.02 -7.31
CA VAL A 393 16.10 -7.55 -7.85
C VAL A 393 16.08 -7.67 -9.38
N ARG A 394 14.89 -7.83 -9.98
CA ARG A 394 14.66 -7.87 -11.44
C ARG A 394 14.45 -6.48 -12.05
N GLY A 395 14.52 -5.42 -11.23
CA GLY A 395 14.35 -4.04 -11.66
C GLY A 395 12.90 -3.57 -11.71
N GLY A 396 11.92 -4.36 -11.23
CA GLY A 396 10.51 -3.95 -11.17
C GLY A 396 9.52 -4.98 -11.73
N PHE A 397 8.25 -4.61 -11.71
CA PHE A 397 7.13 -5.40 -12.25
C PHE A 397 7.14 -5.40 -13.77
N ASP A 398 6.67 -6.51 -14.35
CA ASP A 398 6.51 -6.64 -15.80
C ASP A 398 5.29 -5.83 -16.28
N VAL A 399 4.25 -5.73 -15.44
CA VAL A 399 3.07 -4.90 -15.72
C VAL A 399 2.60 -4.20 -14.45
N VAL A 400 2.28 -2.91 -14.54
CA VAL A 400 1.61 -2.16 -13.47
C VAL A 400 0.29 -1.58 -13.98
N LEU A 401 -0.82 -1.91 -13.33
CA LEU A 401 -2.17 -1.52 -13.72
C LEU A 401 -2.85 -0.77 -12.57
N GLY A 402 -3.79 0.11 -12.88
CA GLY A 402 -4.72 0.57 -11.86
C GLY A 402 -5.42 1.89 -12.18
N ASN A 403 -6.35 2.22 -11.29
CA ASN A 403 -7.02 3.52 -11.22
C ASN A 403 -6.68 4.16 -9.87
N PRO A 404 -5.56 4.90 -9.77
CA PRO A 404 -5.14 5.48 -8.51
C PRO A 404 -6.14 6.53 -7.99
N PRO A 405 -6.14 6.80 -6.68
CA PRO A 405 -7.00 7.82 -6.07
C PRO A 405 -6.76 9.24 -6.62
N TRP A 406 -7.82 10.06 -6.68
CA TRP A 406 -7.78 11.42 -7.25
C TRP A 406 -7.88 12.54 -6.20
N GLU A 407 -7.55 12.28 -4.94
CA GLU A 407 -7.60 13.29 -3.89
C GLU A 407 -6.36 14.21 -3.87
N ARG A 408 -6.43 15.25 -3.03
CA ARG A 408 -5.29 16.09 -2.67
C ARG A 408 -4.66 15.58 -1.39
N ILE A 409 -3.33 15.62 -1.32
CA ILE A 409 -2.59 15.31 -0.08
C ILE A 409 -2.95 16.29 1.04
N LYS A 410 -3.29 17.53 0.67
CA LYS A 410 -3.70 18.55 1.63
C LYS A 410 -5.01 18.17 2.32
N LEU A 411 -5.04 18.29 3.65
CA LEU A 411 -6.24 18.09 4.45
C LEU A 411 -7.40 18.99 3.96
N GLN A 412 -8.51 18.36 3.60
CA GLN A 412 -9.75 19.04 3.25
C GLN A 412 -10.57 19.29 4.51
N GLU A 413 -10.53 20.53 5.02
CA GLU A 413 -11.19 20.90 6.29
C GLU A 413 -12.69 20.59 6.27
N GLU A 414 -13.37 20.85 5.15
CA GLU A 414 -14.81 20.55 5.01
C GLU A 414 -15.11 19.06 5.17
N GLU A 415 -14.32 18.20 4.51
CA GLU A 415 -14.47 16.74 4.61
C GLU A 415 -14.12 16.24 6.00
N PHE A 416 -13.05 16.76 6.61
CA PHE A 416 -12.64 16.37 7.96
C PHE A 416 -13.73 16.66 8.99
N PHE A 417 -14.33 17.85 8.92
CA PHE A 417 -15.35 18.28 9.89
C PHE A 417 -16.75 17.78 9.55
N ALA A 418 -17.04 17.29 8.34
CA ALA A 418 -18.41 16.95 7.90
C ALA A 418 -19.21 16.09 8.89
N LYS A 419 -18.56 15.11 9.53
CA LYS A 419 -19.18 14.21 10.54
C LYS A 419 -18.84 14.57 11.99
N ARG A 420 -17.79 15.38 12.20
CA ARG A 420 -17.26 15.69 13.53
C ARG A 420 -17.84 16.99 14.08
N ASP A 421 -18.05 17.96 13.20
CA ASP A 421 -18.68 19.24 13.48
C ASP A 421 -19.30 19.84 12.20
N PRO A 422 -20.62 19.64 11.99
CA PRO A 422 -21.33 20.19 10.83
C PRO A 422 -21.30 21.72 10.73
N GLU A 423 -21.17 22.46 11.85
CA GLU A 423 -21.08 23.93 11.82
C GLU A 423 -19.76 24.38 11.21
N ILE A 424 -18.65 23.74 11.61
CA ILE A 424 -17.34 24.01 11.00
C ILE A 424 -17.36 23.60 9.53
N ALA A 425 -17.91 22.43 9.20
CA ALA A 425 -17.95 21.94 7.82
C ALA A 425 -18.76 22.84 6.88
N ARG A 426 -19.92 23.33 7.34
CA ARG A 426 -20.85 24.15 6.54
C ARG A 426 -20.61 25.66 6.68
N ALA A 427 -19.51 26.07 7.30
CA ALA A 427 -19.17 27.48 7.43
C ALA A 427 -19.16 28.18 6.06
N PRO A 428 -19.72 29.40 5.94
CA PRO A 428 -20.01 30.03 4.65
C PRO A 428 -18.77 30.43 3.84
N ASN A 429 -17.62 30.53 4.49
CA ASN A 429 -16.33 30.78 3.86
C ASN A 429 -15.16 30.34 4.76
N LYS A 430 -13.96 30.30 4.18
CA LYS A 430 -12.73 29.92 4.88
C LYS A 430 -12.46 30.75 6.14
N ALA A 431 -12.70 32.05 6.10
CA ALA A 431 -12.44 32.92 7.26
C ALA A 431 -13.37 32.61 8.44
N ALA A 432 -14.66 32.33 8.16
CA ALA A 432 -15.60 31.86 9.16
C ALA A 432 -15.16 30.51 9.74
N ARG A 433 -14.80 29.56 8.87
CA ARG A 433 -14.30 28.24 9.28
C ARG A 433 -13.11 28.34 10.24
N GLN A 434 -12.12 29.15 9.90
CA GLN A 434 -10.93 29.37 10.73
C GLN A 434 -11.27 29.99 12.09
N ARG A 435 -12.29 30.85 12.19
CA ARG A 435 -12.76 31.38 13.49
C ARG A 435 -13.37 30.28 14.37
N HIS A 436 -14.17 29.37 13.79
CA HIS A 436 -14.71 28.24 14.54
C HIS A 436 -13.61 27.25 14.96
N ILE A 437 -12.65 26.96 14.07
CA ILE A 437 -11.48 26.12 14.38
C ILE A 437 -10.64 26.75 15.51
N ALA A 438 -10.46 28.07 15.53
CA ALA A 438 -9.66 28.75 16.54
C ALA A 438 -10.22 28.61 17.97
N ILE A 439 -11.54 28.46 18.13
CA ILE A 439 -12.17 28.25 19.44
C ILE A 439 -12.32 26.76 19.79
N LEU A 440 -12.03 25.85 18.85
CA LEU A 440 -12.18 24.41 19.02
C LEU A 440 -11.40 23.90 20.23
N ALA A 441 -10.16 24.35 20.43
CA ALA A 441 -9.33 23.97 21.57
C ALA A 441 -9.98 24.25 22.95
N LYS A 442 -10.92 25.21 23.02
CA LYS A 442 -11.67 25.51 24.25
C LYS A 442 -13.00 24.76 24.32
N ARG A 443 -13.69 24.58 23.20
CA ARG A 443 -15.03 23.98 23.12
C ARG A 443 -14.97 22.45 23.12
N ASP A 444 -14.03 21.89 22.37
CA ASP A 444 -13.81 20.46 22.21
C ASP A 444 -12.30 20.19 22.04
N PRO A 445 -11.57 20.02 23.16
CA PRO A 445 -10.13 19.78 23.15
C PRO A 445 -9.73 18.47 22.44
N VAL A 446 -10.61 17.47 22.43
CA VAL A 446 -10.35 16.17 21.80
C VAL A 446 -10.38 16.34 20.29
N LEU A 447 -11.45 16.92 19.74
CA LEU A 447 -11.57 17.21 18.32
C LEU A 447 -10.49 18.19 17.83
N ALA A 448 -10.06 19.13 18.69
CA ALA A 448 -8.94 20.01 18.39
C ALA A 448 -7.62 19.25 18.23
N ALA A 449 -7.35 18.28 19.11
CA ALA A 449 -6.16 17.43 19.03
C ALA A 449 -6.18 16.53 17.80
N GLU A 450 -7.34 15.93 17.48
CA GLU A 450 -7.54 15.14 16.25
C GLU A 450 -7.28 15.96 14.99
N TYR A 451 -7.85 17.17 14.91
CA TYR A 451 -7.62 18.07 13.77
C TYR A 451 -6.15 18.48 13.66
N ALA A 452 -5.50 18.80 14.78
CA ALA A 452 -4.08 19.15 14.78
C ALA A 452 -3.20 17.98 14.30
N ALA A 453 -3.47 16.76 14.75
CA ALA A 453 -2.76 15.55 14.30
C ALA A 453 -2.99 15.29 12.80
N ALA A 454 -4.24 15.31 12.34
CA ALA A 454 -4.57 15.10 10.92
C ALA A 454 -3.93 16.17 10.01
N LYS A 455 -3.90 17.42 10.47
CA LYS A 455 -3.25 18.52 9.74
C LYS A 455 -1.74 18.34 9.69
N TYR A 456 -1.13 18.01 10.83
CA TYR A 456 0.31 17.73 10.90
C TYR A 456 0.68 16.61 9.92
N GLU A 457 -0.08 15.52 9.89
CA GLU A 457 0.17 14.37 9.03
C GLU A 457 0.05 14.70 7.54
N ALA A 458 -0.99 15.43 7.14
CA ALA A 458 -1.15 15.87 5.76
C ALA A 458 0.01 16.78 5.30
N GLU A 459 0.46 17.70 6.17
CA GLU A 459 1.60 18.57 5.87
C GLU A 459 2.92 17.80 5.86
N ALA A 460 3.11 16.84 6.77
CA ALA A 460 4.27 15.94 6.81
C ALA A 460 4.33 15.03 5.58
N GLN A 461 3.20 14.49 5.12
CA GLN A 461 3.12 13.73 3.87
C GLN A 461 3.45 14.61 2.67
N SER A 462 2.96 15.85 2.63
CA SER A 462 3.33 16.80 1.57
C SER A 462 4.84 17.12 1.60
N LYS A 463 5.42 17.26 2.79
CA LYS A 463 6.87 17.43 2.99
C LYS A 463 7.65 16.21 2.49
N PHE A 464 7.20 15.00 2.82
CA PHE A 464 7.79 13.76 2.31
C PHE A 464 7.75 13.73 0.78
N VAL A 465 6.58 13.96 0.17
CA VAL A 465 6.43 13.91 -1.29
C VAL A 465 7.33 14.92 -2.02
N ARG A 466 7.49 16.13 -1.47
CA ARG A 466 8.34 17.18 -2.06
C ARG A 466 9.82 16.99 -1.80
N GLY A 467 10.17 16.44 -0.64
CA GLY A 467 11.52 16.51 -0.06
C GLY A 467 12.27 15.19 0.05
N SER A 468 11.59 14.06 -0.15
CA SER A 468 12.21 12.72 -0.07
C SER A 468 13.12 12.38 -1.26
N GLY A 469 13.02 13.13 -2.36
CA GLY A 469 13.65 12.77 -3.63
C GLY A 469 12.90 11.69 -4.42
N ARG A 470 11.81 11.12 -3.88
CA ARG A 470 11.04 10.04 -4.51
C ARG A 470 10.14 10.49 -5.67
N PHE A 471 9.68 11.75 -5.65
CA PHE A 471 8.74 12.30 -6.63
C PHE A 471 9.27 13.56 -7.34
N PRO A 472 10.44 13.50 -8.00
CA PRO A 472 11.05 14.66 -8.63
C PRO A 472 10.18 15.32 -9.71
N LEU A 473 9.27 14.56 -10.34
CA LEU A 473 8.45 15.00 -11.47
C LEU A 473 7.06 15.48 -11.07
N CYS A 474 6.38 14.79 -10.14
CA CYS A 474 5.00 15.08 -9.74
C CYS A 474 4.87 15.68 -8.33
N GLY A 475 5.93 15.70 -7.51
CA GLY A 475 5.92 16.20 -6.13
C GLY A 475 5.92 17.74 -6.00
N ARG A 476 5.27 18.49 -6.91
CA ARG A 476 5.35 19.96 -6.99
C ARG A 476 3.97 20.63 -6.93
N GLY A 477 3.93 21.89 -6.51
CA GLY A 477 2.68 22.67 -6.48
C GLY A 477 1.64 22.12 -5.49
N ASP A 478 0.35 22.20 -5.78
CA ASP A 478 -0.70 21.53 -4.99
C ASP A 478 -0.82 20.08 -5.47
N VAL A 479 -0.32 19.13 -4.67
CA VAL A 479 -0.11 17.76 -5.13
C VAL A 479 -1.40 16.94 -5.02
N ASN A 480 -1.83 16.40 -6.16
CA ASN A 480 -2.86 15.37 -6.25
C ASN A 480 -2.23 13.97 -6.18
N THR A 481 -2.92 13.02 -5.55
CA THR A 481 -2.46 11.64 -5.36
C THR A 481 -2.29 10.91 -6.69
N TYR A 482 -3.19 11.10 -7.67
CA TYR A 482 -3.09 10.43 -8.98
C TYR A 482 -1.76 10.73 -9.68
N ALA A 483 -1.21 11.93 -9.51
CA ALA A 483 0.02 12.35 -10.17
C ALA A 483 1.25 11.64 -9.57
N VAL A 484 1.32 11.56 -8.25
CA VAL A 484 2.42 10.85 -7.55
C VAL A 484 2.27 9.34 -7.61
N PHE A 485 1.05 8.82 -7.76
CA PHE A 485 0.82 7.43 -8.13
C PHE A 485 1.27 7.13 -9.55
N ALA A 486 1.00 8.00 -10.53
CA ALA A 486 1.49 7.82 -11.89
C ALA A 486 3.03 7.76 -11.94
N GLU A 487 3.71 8.64 -11.20
CA GLU A 487 5.17 8.59 -11.05
C GLU A 487 5.64 7.32 -10.32
N THR A 488 4.92 6.87 -9.29
CA THR A 488 5.21 5.60 -8.61
C THR A 488 5.08 4.43 -9.57
N MET A 489 3.97 4.31 -10.28
CA MET A 489 3.71 3.22 -11.23
C MET A 489 4.76 3.18 -12.33
N ARG A 490 5.19 4.34 -12.87
CA ARG A 490 6.32 4.43 -13.81
C ARG A 490 7.61 3.87 -13.20
N ASN A 491 7.90 4.19 -11.95
CA ASN A 491 9.13 3.74 -11.28
C ASN A 491 9.07 2.31 -10.74
N LEU A 492 7.88 1.70 -10.69
CA LEU A 492 7.68 0.30 -10.31
C LEU A 492 7.85 -0.67 -11.48
N VAL A 493 7.70 -0.19 -12.71
CA VAL A 493 7.84 -1.00 -13.94
C VAL A 493 9.31 -1.23 -14.27
N ASN A 494 9.67 -2.46 -14.65
CA ASN A 494 11.01 -2.76 -15.14
C ASN A 494 11.25 -2.24 -16.56
N VAL A 495 12.50 -2.29 -17.04
CA VAL A 495 12.93 -1.68 -18.32
C VAL A 495 12.11 -2.16 -19.54
N THR A 496 11.64 -3.40 -19.53
CA THR A 496 10.85 -3.99 -20.62
C THR A 496 9.35 -4.06 -20.34
N GLY A 497 8.95 -3.68 -19.13
CA GLY A 497 7.58 -3.77 -18.67
C GLY A 497 6.71 -2.63 -19.17
N ARG A 498 5.43 -2.68 -18.83
CA ARG A 498 4.44 -1.67 -19.23
C ARG A 498 3.58 -1.23 -18.07
N SER A 499 3.06 -0.01 -18.15
CA SER A 499 2.02 0.47 -17.23
C SER A 499 0.75 0.87 -17.99
N GLY A 500 -0.40 0.57 -17.40
CA GLY A 500 -1.71 1.01 -17.86
C GLY A 500 -2.43 1.70 -16.71
N ILE A 501 -2.70 3.01 -16.83
CA ILE A 501 -3.17 3.82 -15.70
C ILE A 501 -4.34 4.68 -16.13
N ILE A 502 -5.40 4.72 -15.30
CA ILE A 502 -6.51 5.66 -15.46
C ILE A 502 -6.22 6.90 -14.62
N VAL A 503 -6.05 8.05 -15.27
CA VAL A 503 -5.80 9.34 -14.60
C VAL A 503 -6.58 10.47 -15.27
N PRO A 504 -6.90 11.56 -14.54
CA PRO A 504 -7.47 12.75 -15.13
C PRO A 504 -6.58 13.34 -16.22
N THR A 505 -7.19 14.02 -17.20
CA THR A 505 -6.48 14.73 -18.28
C THR A 505 -5.45 15.74 -17.77
N GLY A 506 -5.63 16.22 -16.54
CA GLY A 506 -4.69 17.06 -15.81
C GLY A 506 -3.25 16.53 -15.83
N ILE A 507 -3.04 15.21 -15.91
CA ILE A 507 -1.69 14.63 -16.03
C ILE A 507 -0.89 15.22 -17.21
N ALA A 508 -1.57 15.57 -18.31
CA ALA A 508 -0.97 16.10 -19.53
C ALA A 508 -1.09 17.64 -19.63
N THR A 509 -2.09 18.25 -18.98
CA THR A 509 -2.39 19.68 -19.15
C THR A 509 -1.90 20.58 -18.02
N ASP A 510 -1.67 20.03 -16.82
CA ASP A 510 -1.40 20.85 -15.65
C ASP A 510 0.08 21.22 -15.53
N ASP A 511 0.35 22.44 -15.06
CA ASP A 511 1.73 22.92 -14.88
C ASP A 511 2.52 22.07 -13.86
N THR A 512 1.83 21.49 -12.87
CA THR A 512 2.42 20.65 -11.82
C THR A 512 2.90 19.30 -12.33
N THR A 513 2.34 18.78 -13.43
CA THR A 513 2.68 17.46 -14.00
C THR A 513 3.42 17.55 -15.33
N LYS A 514 3.64 18.75 -15.87
CA LYS A 514 4.35 18.97 -17.16
C LYS A 514 5.71 18.28 -17.23
N PHE A 515 6.44 18.20 -16.10
CA PHE A 515 7.75 17.57 -16.05
C PHE A 515 7.66 16.06 -16.25
N PHE A 516 6.65 15.44 -15.64
CA PHE A 516 6.34 14.03 -15.81
C PHE A 516 5.86 13.72 -17.22
N PHE A 517 4.91 14.50 -17.75
CA PHE A 517 4.40 14.29 -19.10
C PHE A 517 5.50 14.47 -20.16
N ARG A 518 6.37 15.48 -19.99
CA ARG A 518 7.54 15.67 -20.85
C ARG A 518 8.47 14.47 -20.79
N ASP A 519 8.78 13.97 -19.59
CA ASP A 519 9.63 12.79 -19.41
C ASP A 519 9.07 11.58 -20.19
N LEU A 520 7.78 11.26 -20.02
CA LEU A 520 7.10 10.21 -20.78
C LEU A 520 7.17 10.40 -22.30
N SER A 521 7.00 11.64 -22.77
CA SER A 521 7.04 11.93 -24.21
C SER A 521 8.45 11.92 -24.80
N SER A 522 9.48 12.23 -24.02
CA SER A 522 10.86 12.25 -24.48
C SER A 522 11.45 10.85 -24.64
N THR A 523 10.99 9.88 -23.83
CA THR A 523 11.43 8.48 -23.93
C THR A 523 10.88 7.77 -25.17
N LEU A 524 9.89 8.35 -25.87
CA LEU A 524 9.34 7.81 -27.12
C LEU A 524 10.08 8.28 -28.38
N ALA A 525 11.05 9.20 -28.25
CA ALA A 525 11.75 9.84 -29.37
C ALA A 525 13.13 9.24 -29.70
N ASP A 526 13.61 8.30 -28.88
CA ASP A 526 14.82 7.48 -29.10
C ASP A 526 14.40 6.01 -29.25
#